data_AF-A0A1I0GZE4-F1
#
_entry.id   AF-A0A1I0GZE4-F1
#
_cell.length_a   1.000
_cell.length_b   1.000
_cell.length_c   1.000
_cell.angle_alpha   90.00
_cell.angle_beta   90.00
_cell.angle_gamma   90.00
#
_symmetry.space_group_name_H-M   'P 1'
#
loop_
_entity.id
_entity.type
_entity.pdbx_description
1 polymer ?
#
loop_
_entity_poly.entity_id
_entity_poly.type
_entity_poly.pdbx_seq_one_letter_code
_entity_poly.pdbx_strand_id
1 'polypeptide(L)' 'MSKKLPVAKHLSDAEYRLLLQVYADHNRSMGMEKRKNYTLSNIVKVKRNVKEKCLEVYYENGDWWHYAANGSWY' A
#
# COMPACT_ATOMS: atom_id res chain seq x y z
N MET A 1 18.24 3.53 7.91
CA MET A 1 17.08 3.17 7.08
C MET A 1 15.96 2.69 7.98
N SER A 2 14.75 3.25 7.87
CA SER A 2 13.60 2.83 8.67
C SER A 2 13.26 1.35 8.39
N LYS A 3 12.95 0.58 9.43
CA LYS A 3 12.57 -0.83 9.29
C LYS A 3 11.29 -0.94 8.42
N LYS A 4 11.30 -1.85 7.44
CA LYS A 4 10.12 -2.16 6.62
C LYS A 4 9.01 -2.76 7.47
N LEU A 5 7.74 -2.52 7.09
CA LEU A 5 6.59 -3.22 7.66
C LEU A 5 6.81 -4.75 7.56
N PRO A 6 6.49 -5.54 8.61
CA PRO A 6 6.64 -7.00 8.57
C PRO A 6 6.00 -7.65 7.35
N VAL A 7 4.77 -7.24 7.00
CA VAL A 7 3.99 -7.73 5.85
C VAL A 7 4.59 -7.36 4.49
N ALA A 8 5.52 -6.40 4.45
CA ALA A 8 6.17 -5.89 3.25
C ALA A 8 7.70 -6.09 3.26
N LYS A 9 8.25 -6.88 4.20
CA LYS A 9 9.69 -7.14 4.30
C LYS A 9 10.31 -7.75 3.05
N HIS A 10 9.51 -8.50 2.31
CA HIS A 10 9.92 -9.17 1.07
C HIS A 10 10.05 -8.21 -0.12
N LEU A 11 9.56 -6.97 -0.01
CA LEU A 11 9.69 -5.94 -1.05
C LEU A 11 11.12 -5.44 -1.17
N SER A 12 11.54 -5.08 -2.38
CA SER A 12 12.73 -4.27 -2.60
C SER A 12 12.54 -2.87 -2.00
N ASP A 13 13.63 -2.11 -1.88
CA ASP A 13 13.54 -0.74 -1.37
C ASP A 13 12.71 0.17 -2.29
N ALA A 14 12.80 -0.04 -3.61
CA ALA A 14 12.01 0.71 -4.58
C ALA A 14 10.51 0.42 -4.46
N GLU A 15 10.13 -0.87 -4.37
CA GLU A 15 8.73 -1.27 -4.17
C GLU A 15 8.20 -0.80 -2.82
N TYR A 16 9.03 -0.84 -1.77
CA TYR A 16 8.61 -0.33 -0.46
C TYR A 16 8.41 1.19 -0.48
N ARG A 17 9.25 1.94 -1.20
CA ARG A 17 9.04 3.39 -1.41
C ARG A 17 7.76 3.65 -2.20
N LEU A 18 7.48 2.87 -3.25
CA LEU A 18 6.24 2.94 -4.00
C LEU A 18 5.02 2.71 -3.09
N LEU A 19 5.06 1.67 -2.27
CA LEU A 19 4.00 1.38 -1.28
C LEU A 19 3.73 2.60 -0.40
N LEU A 20 4.75 3.19 0.19
CA LEU A 20 4.60 4.33 1.10
C LEU A 20 4.13 5.60 0.38
N GLN A 21 4.60 5.85 -0.84
CA GLN A 21 4.22 7.01 -1.63
C GLN A 21 2.74 6.94 -2.03
N VAL A 22 2.33 5.85 -2.69
CA VAL A 22 0.94 5.69 -3.15
C VAL A 22 -0.02 5.60 -1.97
N TYR A 23 0.39 4.94 -0.88
CA TYR A 23 -0.35 4.96 0.38
C TYR A 23 -0.60 6.39 0.85
N ALA A 24 0.43 7.23 0.92
CA ALA A 24 0.31 8.57 1.46
C ALA A 24 -0.63 9.44 0.61
N ASP A 25 -0.53 9.34 -0.72
CA ASP A 25 -1.35 10.11 -1.65
C ASP A 25 -2.81 9.63 -1.64
N HIS A 26 -3.03 8.31 -1.66
CA HIS A 26 -4.37 7.72 -1.56
C HIS A 26 -5.03 8.06 -0.22
N ASN A 27 -4.29 7.94 0.88
CA ASN A 27 -4.79 8.25 2.22
C ASN A 27 -5.15 9.75 2.35
N ARG A 28 -4.38 10.64 1.70
CA ARG A 28 -4.66 12.09 1.62
C ARG A 28 -5.94 12.39 0.85
N SER A 29 -6.27 11.62 -0.20
CA SER A 29 -7.50 11.81 -0.98
C SER A 29 -8.77 11.34 -0.25
N MET A 30 -8.63 10.56 0.83
CA MET A 30 -9.77 10.10 1.63
C MET A 30 -10.23 11.14 2.66
N GLY A 31 -11.55 11.15 2.91
CA GLY A 31 -12.14 11.83 4.07
C GLY A 31 -11.71 11.21 5.41
N MET A 32 -11.77 11.99 6.48
CA MET A 32 -11.20 11.65 7.80
C MET A 32 -11.71 10.32 8.38
N GLU A 33 -13.02 10.04 8.28
CA GLU A 33 -13.59 8.81 8.83
C GLU A 33 -13.13 7.57 8.05
N LYS A 34 -13.17 7.64 6.71
CA LYS A 34 -12.73 6.54 5.85
C LYS A 34 -11.26 6.21 6.08
N ARG A 35 -10.41 7.23 6.22
CA ARG A 35 -8.96 7.13 6.42
C ARG A 35 -8.56 6.22 7.60
N LYS A 36 -9.37 6.15 8.66
CA LYS A 36 -9.09 5.34 9.86
C LYS A 36 -8.94 3.85 9.56
N ASN A 37 -9.57 3.37 8.48
CA ASN A 37 -9.51 1.96 8.07
C ASN A 37 -8.34 1.64 7.14
N TYR A 38 -7.63 2.65 6.65
CA TYR A 38 -6.56 2.49 5.67
C TYR A 38 -5.25 3.07 6.18
N THR A 39 -4.91 2.80 7.44
CA THR A 39 -3.59 3.14 7.98
C THR A 39 -2.55 2.08 7.64
N LEU A 40 -1.25 2.39 7.73
CA LEU A 40 -0.18 1.40 7.52
C LEU A 40 -0.30 0.18 8.44
N SER A 41 -0.80 0.36 9.67
CA SER A 41 -1.02 -0.75 10.61
C SER A 41 -2.18 -1.65 10.21
N ASN A 42 -3.13 -1.16 9.41
CA ASN A 42 -4.23 -1.99 8.91
C ASN A 42 -3.82 -2.84 7.70
N ILE A 43 -2.61 -2.69 7.16
CA ILE A 43 -2.17 -3.52 6.03
C ILE A 43 -1.81 -4.91 6.54
N VAL A 44 -2.58 -5.91 6.13
CA VAL A 44 -2.38 -7.32 6.53
C VAL A 44 -1.55 -8.09 5.52
N LYS A 45 -1.49 -7.64 4.27
CA LYS A 45 -0.77 -8.32 3.20
C LYS A 45 -0.41 -7.36 2.09
N VAL A 46 0.79 -7.53 1.53
CA VAL A 46 1.20 -6.91 0.28
C VAL A 46 1.65 -8.00 -0.68
N LYS A 47 1.16 -7.98 -1.92
CA LYS A 47 1.62 -8.89 -2.98
C LYS A 47 2.15 -8.10 -4.17
N ARG A 48 3.14 -8.66 -4.84
CA ARG A 48 3.57 -8.19 -6.17
C ARG A 48 2.64 -8.76 -7.23
N ASN A 49 2.10 -7.89 -8.06
CA ASN A 49 1.46 -8.29 -9.31
C ASN A 49 2.39 -7.90 -10.46
N VAL A 50 3.22 -8.85 -10.90
CA VAL A 50 4.24 -8.64 -11.94
C VAL A 50 3.59 -8.38 -13.30
N LYS A 51 2.43 -8.99 -13.56
CA LYS A 51 1.70 -8.87 -14.83
C LYS A 51 1.19 -7.44 -15.02
N GLU A 52 0.64 -6.84 -13.97
CA GLU A 52 0.09 -5.48 -13.99
C GLU A 52 1.05 -4.40 -13.51
N LYS A 53 2.27 -4.78 -13.10
CA LYS A 53 3.31 -3.86 -12.58
C LYS A 53 2.79 -3.01 -11.42
N CYS A 54 2.11 -3.65 -10.48
CA CYS A 54 1.54 -2.99 -9.30
C CYS A 54 1.74 -3.82 -8.02
N LEU A 55 1.47 -3.19 -6.87
CA LEU A 55 1.38 -3.86 -5.57
C LEU A 55 -0.09 -4.00 -5.19
N GLU A 56 -0.52 -5.20 -4.84
CA GLU A 56 -1.83 -5.42 -4.25
C GLU A 56 -1.71 -5.27 -2.72
N VAL A 57 -2.42 -4.30 -2.16
CA VAL A 57 -2.37 -3.96 -0.74
C VAL A 57 -3.70 -4.29 -0.10
N TYR A 58 -3.68 -5.26 0.82
CA TYR A 58 -4.87 -5.78 1.50
C TYR A 58 -4.95 -5.23 2.92
N TYR A 59 -6.14 -4.81 3.33
CA TYR A 59 -6.42 -4.19 4.61
C TYR A 59 -7.25 -5.09 5.54
N GLU A 60 -7.18 -4.85 6.84
CA GLU A 60 -7.93 -5.58 7.88
C GLU A 60 -9.45 -5.53 7.69
N ASN A 61 -9.96 -4.46 7.10
CA ASN A 61 -11.39 -4.29 6.82
C ASN A 61 -11.90 -5.14 5.63
N GLY A 62 -11.03 -5.94 5.01
CA GLY A 62 -11.35 -6.79 3.85
C GLY A 62 -11.16 -6.11 2.50
N ASP A 63 -10.92 -4.80 2.47
CA ASP A 63 -10.64 -4.08 1.24
C ASP A 63 -9.22 -4.34 0.76
N TRP A 64 -9.02 -4.13 -0.54
CA TRP A 64 -7.71 -4.14 -1.14
C TRP A 64 -7.65 -3.19 -2.32
N TRP A 65 -6.44 -2.73 -2.63
CA TRP A 65 -6.18 -1.75 -3.68
C TRP A 65 -4.95 -2.14 -4.49
N HIS A 66 -4.95 -1.82 -5.77
CA HIS A 66 -3.76 -1.88 -6.63
C HIS A 66 -3.00 -0.57 -6.55
N TYR A 67 -1.72 -0.61 -6.18
CA TYR A 67 -0.83 0.54 -6.21
C TYR A 67 0.11 0.40 -7.40
N ALA A 68 -0.19 1.13 -8.46
CA ALA A 68 0.52 1.06 -9.73
C ALA A 68 1.85 1.85 -9.67
N ALA A 69 2.83 1.42 -10.47
CA ALA A 69 4.16 2.03 -10.50
C ALA A 69 4.19 3.52 -10.90
N ASN A 70 3.14 4.02 -11.55
CA ASN A 70 2.97 5.42 -11.91
C ASN A 70 2.43 6.30 -10.76
N GLY A 71 2.14 5.71 -9.59
CA GLY A 71 1.61 6.43 -8.44
C GLY A 71 0.08 6.36 -8.28
N SER A 72 -0.65 5.81 -9.24
CA SER A 72 -2.12 5.71 -9.14
C SER A 72 -2.58 4.50 -8.33
N TRP A 73 -3.82 4.57 -7.83
CA TRP A 73 -4.50 3.46 -7.17
C TRP A 73 -5.87 3.16 -7.79
N TYR A 74 -6.29 1.90 -7.76
CA TYR A 74 -7.61 1.44 -8.19
C TYR A 74 -8.04 0.15 -7.49
#